data_AF-A0A6H2CYC4-F1
#
_entry.id   AF-A0A6H2CYC4-F1
#
_cell.length_a   1.000
_cell.length_b   1.000
_cell.length_c   1.000
_cell.angle_alpha   90.00
_cell.angle_beta   90.00
_cell.angle_gamma   90.00
#
_symmetry.space_group_name_H-M   'P 1'
#
loop_
_entity.id
_entity.type
_entity.pdbx_description
1 polymer ?
#
loop_
_entity_poly.entity_id
_entity_poly.type
_entity_poly.pdbx_seq_one_letter_code
_entity_poly.pdbx_strand_id
1 'polypeptide(L)'
;MGINANSAQTLADGLRVFNGSLNGTLDGRNYSNEYNEEARMMELDAEADAAEVARQAEKQASALREERELERGKQNTRWGRSGLAMNGSKQLVRDATRQRDKEDEEDVLFEGELKEQDVLDRGLRDANRYRIRRGLKPSTLSLGSTIYKYKG
;
A
#
# COMPACT_ATOMS: atom_id res chain seq x y z
N MET A 1 -7.26 4.71 -66.83
CA MET A 1 -6.56 4.39 -65.56
C MET A 1 -7.23 3.17 -64.96
N GLY A 2 -6.62 2.00 -65.11
CA GLY A 2 -7.20 0.72 -64.67
C GLY A 2 -6.92 0.51 -63.18
N ILE A 3 -7.97 0.42 -62.38
CA ILE A 3 -7.88 -0.01 -60.98
C ILE A 3 -7.55 -1.51 -61.02
N ASN A 4 -6.39 -1.84 -60.47
CA ASN A 4 -5.80 -3.17 -60.52
C ASN A 4 -6.68 -4.17 -59.76
N ALA A 5 -7.17 -5.23 -60.42
CA ALA A 5 -8.03 -6.24 -59.77
C ALA A 5 -7.40 -6.87 -58.52
N ASN A 6 -6.06 -6.85 -58.45
CA ASN A 6 -5.27 -7.32 -57.32
C ASN A 6 -5.45 -6.48 -56.05
N SER A 7 -5.69 -5.16 -56.18
CA SER A 7 -5.92 -4.29 -55.01
C SER A 7 -7.31 -4.48 -54.42
N ALA A 8 -8.30 -4.91 -55.21
CA ALA A 8 -9.65 -5.21 -54.71
C ALA A 8 -9.70 -6.57 -54.00
N GLN A 9 -8.98 -7.58 -54.52
CA GLN A 9 -8.88 -8.90 -53.90
C GLN A 9 -8.10 -8.88 -52.58
N THR A 10 -6.99 -8.14 -52.50
CA THR A 10 -6.23 -7.99 -51.24
C THR A 10 -7.01 -7.25 -50.15
N LEU A 11 -7.85 -6.29 -50.53
CA LEU A 11 -8.74 -5.60 -49.57
C LEU A 11 -9.88 -6.51 -49.09
N ALA A 12 -10.42 -7.35 -49.98
CA ALA A 12 -11.44 -8.34 -49.64
C ALA A 12 -10.89 -9.47 -48.75
N ASP A 13 -9.66 -9.93 -49.00
CA ASP A 13 -8.99 -10.92 -48.15
C ASP A 13 -8.57 -10.33 -46.80
N GLY A 14 -8.12 -9.06 -46.77
CA GLY A 14 -7.88 -8.34 -45.52
C GLY A 14 -9.14 -8.23 -44.65
N LEU A 15 -10.28 -7.90 -45.25
CA LEU A 15 -11.56 -7.82 -44.54
C LEU A 15 -12.08 -9.19 -44.05
N ARG A 16 -11.81 -10.28 -44.77
CA ARG A 16 -12.16 -11.64 -44.32
C ARG A 16 -11.28 -12.13 -43.16
N VAL A 17 -9.99 -11.80 -43.14
CA VAL A 17 -9.10 -12.13 -42.02
C VAL A 17 -9.49 -11.34 -40.77
N PHE A 18 -9.85 -10.06 -40.91
CA PHE A 18 -10.37 -9.26 -39.80
C PHE A 18 -11.71 -9.81 -39.26
N ASN A 19 -12.65 -10.18 -40.14
CA ASN A 19 -13.95 -10.71 -39.72
C ASN A 19 -13.87 -12.15 -39.19
N GLY A 20 -12.96 -12.98 -39.71
CA GLY A 20 -12.69 -14.33 -39.22
C GLY A 20 -11.95 -14.37 -37.86
N SER A 21 -11.08 -13.38 -37.61
CA SER A 21 -10.40 -13.19 -36.32
C SER A 21 -11.36 -12.73 -35.21
N LEU A 22 -12.39 -11.96 -35.58
CA LEU A 22 -13.41 -11.44 -34.65
C LEU A 22 -14.58 -12.40 -34.37
N ASN A 23 -14.69 -13.55 -35.06
CA ASN A 23 -15.81 -14.49 -34.82
C ASN A 23 -15.38 -15.92 -34.44
N GLY A 24 -14.07 -16.22 -34.42
CA GLY A 24 -13.57 -17.60 -34.20
C GLY A 24 -13.14 -17.97 -32.78
N THR A 25 -13.03 -17.01 -31.83
CA THR A 25 -12.37 -17.30 -30.53
C THR A 25 -12.77 -16.39 -29.35
N LEU A 26 -13.93 -15.72 -29.40
CA LEU A 26 -14.20 -14.55 -28.55
C LEU A 26 -15.00 -14.77 -27.27
N ASP A 27 -15.53 -15.97 -27.00
CA ASP A 27 -16.31 -16.20 -25.76
C ASP A 27 -15.50 -16.69 -24.56
N GLY A 28 -14.18 -16.92 -24.69
CA GLY A 28 -13.36 -17.46 -23.59
C GLY A 28 -12.13 -16.62 -23.20
N ARG A 29 -11.57 -15.83 -24.12
CA ARG A 29 -10.30 -15.11 -23.87
C ARG A 29 -10.51 -13.71 -23.28
N ASN A 30 -11.61 -13.02 -23.61
CA ASN A 30 -11.87 -11.67 -23.07
C ASN A 30 -12.17 -11.67 -21.56
N TYR A 31 -12.95 -12.65 -21.06
CA TYR A 31 -13.26 -12.78 -19.64
C TYR A 31 -12.01 -12.94 -18.77
N SER A 32 -10.99 -13.67 -19.26
CA SER A 32 -9.74 -13.86 -18.54
C SER A 32 -8.94 -12.56 -18.36
N ASN A 33 -9.09 -11.61 -19.29
CA ASN A 33 -8.40 -10.32 -19.22
C ASN A 33 -9.14 -9.36 -18.28
N GLU A 34 -10.48 -9.32 -18.38
CA GLU A 34 -11.35 -8.50 -17.51
C GLU A 34 -11.21 -8.88 -16.02
N TYR A 35 -11.22 -10.17 -15.69
CA TYR A 35 -11.04 -10.61 -14.30
C TYR A 35 -9.62 -10.37 -13.77
N ASN A 36 -8.60 -10.36 -14.64
CA ASN A 36 -7.24 -10.00 -14.24
C ASN A 36 -7.12 -8.50 -13.98
N GLU A 37 -7.79 -7.68 -14.76
CA GLU A 37 -7.82 -6.23 -14.60
C GLU A 37 -8.59 -5.83 -13.33
N GLU A 38 -9.73 -6.46 -13.06
CA GLU A 38 -10.48 -6.26 -11.81
C GLU A 38 -9.68 -6.72 -10.59
N ALA A 39 -8.99 -7.86 -10.66
CA ALA A 39 -8.10 -8.29 -9.58
C ALA A 39 -6.93 -7.32 -9.38
N ARG A 40 -6.43 -6.70 -10.45
CA ARG A 40 -5.36 -5.69 -10.37
C ARG A 40 -5.86 -4.39 -9.73
N MET A 41 -7.10 -3.99 -10.01
CA MET A 41 -7.72 -2.86 -9.33
C MET A 41 -7.83 -3.11 -7.82
N MET A 42 -8.21 -4.32 -7.40
CA MET A 42 -8.21 -4.70 -5.97
C MET A 42 -6.82 -4.62 -5.32
N GLU A 43 -5.75 -4.97 -6.06
CA GLU A 43 -4.37 -4.82 -5.56
C GLU A 43 -3.99 -3.34 -5.41
N LEU A 44 -4.36 -2.49 -6.38
CA LEU A 44 -4.11 -1.04 -6.31
C LEU A 44 -4.89 -0.35 -5.18
N ASP A 45 -6.15 -0.75 -4.97
CA ASP A 45 -6.95 -0.24 -3.86
C ASP A 45 -6.34 -0.64 -2.52
N ALA A 46 -5.86 -1.88 -2.40
CA ALA A 46 -5.16 -2.35 -1.20
C ALA A 46 -3.86 -1.58 -0.94
N GLU A 47 -3.08 -1.26 -1.98
CA GLU A 47 -1.89 -0.41 -1.86
C GLU A 47 -2.25 1.02 -1.44
N ALA A 48 -3.34 1.59 -1.98
CA ALA A 48 -3.80 2.91 -1.62
C ALA A 48 -4.29 2.98 -0.16
N ASP A 49 -5.04 1.98 0.29
CA ASP A 49 -5.51 1.85 1.67
C ASP A 49 -4.34 1.68 2.64
N ALA A 50 -3.36 0.82 2.30
CA ALA A 50 -2.14 0.63 3.07
C ALA A 50 -1.35 1.94 3.20
N ALA A 51 -1.15 2.66 2.09
CA ALA A 51 -0.49 3.97 2.09
C ALA A 51 -1.28 5.04 2.86
N GLU A 52 -2.60 4.95 2.94
CA GLU A 52 -3.40 5.80 3.82
C GLU A 52 -3.15 5.49 5.30
N VAL A 53 -3.10 4.21 5.68
CA VAL A 53 -2.78 3.79 7.06
C VAL A 53 -1.40 4.29 7.47
N ALA A 54 -0.39 4.15 6.61
CA ALA A 54 0.96 4.67 6.85
C ALA A 54 0.93 6.19 7.10
N ARG A 55 0.27 6.96 6.23
CA ARG A 55 0.12 8.41 6.38
C ARG A 55 -0.62 8.80 7.66
N GLN A 56 -1.62 8.01 8.08
CA GLN A 56 -2.34 8.25 9.33
C GLN A 56 -1.44 8.00 10.55
N ALA A 57 -0.62 6.94 10.53
CA ALA A 57 0.34 6.66 11.58
C ALA A 57 1.40 7.76 11.71
N GLU A 58 1.95 8.26 10.60
CA GLU A 58 2.87 9.40 10.61
C GLU A 58 2.23 10.67 11.18
N LYS A 59 0.96 10.94 10.85
CA LYS A 59 0.21 12.06 11.43
C LYS A 59 0.00 11.89 12.93
N GLN A 60 -0.26 10.68 13.41
CA GLN A 60 -0.41 10.41 14.84
C GLN A 60 0.92 10.57 15.58
N ALA A 61 2.02 10.04 15.03
CA ALA A 61 3.36 10.19 15.60
C ALA A 61 3.79 11.67 15.67
N SER A 62 3.53 12.45 14.61
CA SER A 62 3.84 13.89 14.61
C SER A 62 2.99 14.69 15.62
N ALA A 63 1.69 14.38 15.73
CA ALA A 63 0.84 14.99 16.76
C ALA A 63 1.31 14.64 18.18
N LEU A 64 1.69 13.39 18.42
CA LEU A 64 2.23 12.94 19.70
C LEU A 64 3.54 13.67 20.06
N ARG A 65 4.42 13.89 19.06
CA ARG A 65 5.65 14.65 19.23
C ARG A 65 5.37 16.10 19.62
N GLU A 66 4.42 16.76 18.95
CA GLU A 66 4.01 18.13 19.26
C GLU A 66 3.45 18.25 20.69
N GLU A 67 2.56 17.33 21.08
CA GLU A 67 2.00 17.28 22.44
C GLU A 67 3.12 17.14 23.49
N ARG A 68 4.05 16.22 23.28
CA ARG A 68 5.20 16.02 24.17
C ARG A 68 6.12 17.23 24.24
N GLU A 69 6.33 17.93 23.13
CA GLU A 69 7.08 19.19 23.13
C GLU A 69 6.42 20.27 23.99
N LEU A 70 5.10 20.41 23.90
CA LEU A 70 4.33 21.33 24.73
C LEU A 70 4.42 20.95 26.22
N GLU A 71 4.31 19.67 26.55
CA GLU A 71 4.46 19.19 27.92
C GLU A 71 5.87 19.43 28.47
N ARG A 72 6.91 19.13 27.69
CA ARG A 72 8.31 19.43 28.04
C ARG A 72 8.53 20.91 28.25
N GLY A 73 7.91 21.76 27.43
CA GLY A 73 7.90 23.21 27.62
C GLY A 73 7.35 23.60 28.99
N LYS A 74 6.15 23.11 29.33
CA LYS A 74 5.50 23.36 30.63
C LYS A 74 6.35 22.87 31.81
N GLN A 75 6.93 21.67 31.71
CA GLN A 75 7.80 21.10 32.75
C GLN A 75 9.08 21.91 32.94
N ASN A 76 9.75 22.30 31.84
CA ASN A 76 10.94 23.13 31.89
C ASN A 76 10.66 24.50 32.53
N THR A 77 9.53 25.14 32.22
CA THR A 77 9.11 26.40 32.86
C THR A 77 8.89 26.21 34.36
N ARG A 78 8.24 25.11 34.78
CA ARG A 78 8.04 24.79 36.21
C ARG A 78 9.38 24.60 36.94
N TRP A 79 10.33 23.89 36.33
CA TRP A 79 11.66 23.73 36.91
C TRP A 79 12.42 25.04 37.00
N GLY A 80 12.37 25.89 35.95
CA GLY A 80 12.97 27.22 35.97
C GLY A 80 12.41 28.13 37.07
N ARG A 81 11.09 28.09 37.31
CA ARG A 81 10.44 28.85 38.39
C ARG A 81 10.78 28.34 39.79
N SER A 82 11.24 27.09 39.93
CA SER A 82 11.56 26.50 41.23
C SER A 82 12.86 27.02 41.85
N GLY A 83 13.68 27.80 41.11
CA GLY A 83 14.95 28.37 41.60
C GLY A 83 16.03 27.34 41.96
N LEU A 84 15.70 26.05 41.93
CA LEU A 84 16.60 24.94 42.20
C LEU A 84 17.43 24.65 40.94
N ALA A 85 18.75 24.84 41.06
CA ALA A 85 19.71 24.37 40.07
C ALA A 85 19.40 22.91 39.69
N MET A 86 19.49 22.57 38.40
CA MET A 86 19.33 21.20 37.92
C MET A 86 20.41 20.32 38.57
N ASN A 87 20.06 19.59 39.62
CA ASN A 87 20.91 18.55 40.16
C ASN A 87 20.86 17.31 39.25
N GLY A 88 21.82 16.39 39.39
CA GLY A 88 21.91 15.19 38.55
C GLY A 88 20.62 14.34 38.53
N SER A 89 19.83 14.33 39.62
CA SER A 89 18.55 13.61 39.64
C SER A 89 17.48 14.22 38.73
N LYS A 90 17.44 15.55 38.56
CA LYS A 90 16.48 16.20 37.63
C LYS A 90 16.87 15.98 36.17
N GLN A 91 18.17 15.93 35.87
CA GLN A 91 18.67 15.61 34.53
C GLN A 91 18.33 14.15 34.16
N LEU A 92 18.55 13.20 35.07
CA LEU A 92 18.16 11.80 34.87
C LEU A 92 16.67 11.64 34.57
N VAL A 93 15.79 12.33 35.32
CA VAL A 93 14.34 12.29 35.04
C VAL A 93 14.02 12.85 33.65
N ARG A 94 14.65 13.96 33.26
CA ARG A 94 14.45 14.57 31.95
C ARG A 94 14.87 13.65 30.80
N ASP A 95 15.99 12.95 30.96
CA ASP A 95 16.50 12.04 29.95
C ASP A 95 15.67 10.76 29.87
N ALA A 96 15.20 10.23 31.02
CA ALA A 96 14.25 9.12 31.05
C ALA A 96 12.92 9.48 30.35
N THR A 97 12.38 10.67 30.59
CA THR A 97 11.17 11.14 29.89
C THR A 97 11.41 11.25 28.39
N ARG A 98 12.55 11.81 27.95
CA ARG A 98 12.88 11.88 26.52
C ARG A 98 13.02 10.51 25.86
N GLN A 99 13.53 9.53 26.58
CA GLN A 99 13.68 8.18 26.06
C GLN A 99 12.33 7.51 25.89
N ARG A 100 11.48 7.59 26.92
CA ARG A 100 10.09 7.12 26.84
C ARG A 100 9.31 7.82 25.73
N ASP A 101 9.50 9.13 25.58
CA ASP A 101 8.90 9.91 24.50
C ASP A 101 9.30 9.41 23.10
N LYS A 102 10.47 8.79 22.95
CA LYS A 102 10.89 8.18 21.68
C LYS A 102 10.30 6.79 21.52
N GLU A 103 10.37 5.97 22.56
CA GLU A 103 9.82 4.61 22.57
C GLU A 103 8.33 4.64 22.20
N ASP A 104 7.54 5.48 22.86
CA ASP A 104 6.11 5.59 22.56
C ASP A 104 5.84 6.19 21.14
N GLU A 105 6.77 6.97 20.55
CA GLU A 105 6.65 7.45 19.16
C GLU A 105 6.95 6.32 18.16
N GLU A 106 8.01 5.55 18.43
CA GLU A 106 8.39 4.36 17.67
C GLU A 106 7.29 3.30 17.73
N ASP A 107 6.63 3.12 18.88
CA ASP A 107 5.50 2.19 19.03
C ASP A 107 4.33 2.55 18.11
N VAL A 108 3.98 3.84 18.01
CA VAL A 108 2.90 4.29 17.11
C VAL A 108 3.26 4.06 15.64
N LEU A 109 4.50 4.34 15.25
CA LEU A 109 4.97 4.09 13.90
C LEU A 109 4.99 2.60 13.58
N PHE A 110 5.48 1.78 14.51
CA PHE A 110 5.54 0.33 14.36
C PHE A 110 4.15 -0.29 14.29
N GLU A 111 3.21 0.13 15.14
CA GLU A 111 1.82 -0.29 15.03
C GLU A 111 1.18 0.12 13.69
N GLY A 112 1.55 1.30 13.18
CA GLY A 112 1.15 1.78 11.86
C GLY A 112 1.65 0.87 10.75
N GLU A 113 2.94 0.52 10.77
CA GLU A 113 3.56 -0.40 9.82
C GLU A 113 2.91 -1.78 9.85
N LEU A 114 2.65 -2.33 11.05
CA LEU A 114 1.96 -3.62 11.19
C LEU A 114 0.55 -3.59 10.58
N LYS A 115 -0.19 -2.48 10.79
CA LYS A 115 -1.53 -2.31 10.22
C LYS A 115 -1.50 -2.12 8.71
N GLU A 116 -0.53 -1.34 8.20
CA GLU A 116 -0.29 -1.17 6.76
C GLU A 116 -0.03 -2.52 6.10
N GLN A 117 0.90 -3.30 6.64
CA GLN A 117 1.23 -4.62 6.14
C GLN A 117 0.03 -5.56 6.16
N ASP A 118 -0.76 -5.56 7.23
CA ASP A 118 -1.94 -6.43 7.34
C ASP A 118 -3.06 -6.03 6.35
N VAL A 119 -3.27 -4.74 6.11
CA VAL A 119 -4.22 -4.25 5.09
C VAL A 119 -3.78 -4.68 3.70
N LEU A 120 -2.51 -4.46 3.37
CA LEU A 120 -1.92 -4.89 2.09
C LEU A 120 -2.05 -6.41 1.91
N ASP A 121 -1.67 -7.18 2.92
CA ASP A 121 -1.76 -8.64 2.93
C ASP A 121 -3.18 -9.15 2.67
N ARG A 122 -4.16 -8.53 3.33
CA ARG A 122 -5.58 -8.90 3.17
C ARG A 122 -6.06 -8.59 1.76
N GLY A 123 -5.79 -7.39 1.24
CA GLY A 123 -6.19 -7.01 -0.12
C GLY A 123 -5.55 -7.87 -1.20
N LEU A 124 -4.25 -8.15 -1.10
CA LEU A 124 -3.54 -9.05 -2.01
C LEU A 124 -4.11 -10.49 -1.98
N ARG A 125 -4.45 -11.00 -0.79
CA ARG A 125 -5.10 -12.32 -0.65
C ARG A 125 -6.48 -12.34 -1.28
N ASP A 126 -7.27 -11.29 -1.13
CA ASP A 126 -8.61 -11.21 -1.70
C ASP A 126 -8.56 -11.09 -3.24
N ALA A 127 -7.63 -10.29 -3.80
CA ALA A 127 -7.37 -10.25 -5.23
C ALA A 127 -6.98 -11.63 -5.79
N ASN A 128 -6.11 -12.37 -5.09
CA ASN A 128 -5.73 -13.72 -5.48
C ASN A 128 -6.87 -14.73 -5.36
N ARG A 129 -7.67 -14.63 -4.31
CA ARG A 129 -8.88 -15.44 -4.15
C ARG A 129 -9.86 -15.16 -5.29
N TYR A 130 -9.99 -13.91 -5.72
CA TYR A 130 -10.79 -13.52 -6.87
C TYR A 130 -10.31 -14.21 -8.16
N ARG A 131 -9.00 -14.14 -8.44
CA ARG A 131 -8.38 -14.85 -9.58
C ARG A 131 -8.65 -16.36 -9.55
N ILE A 132 -8.39 -17.02 -8.42
CA ILE A 132 -8.57 -18.47 -8.28
C ILE A 132 -10.03 -18.90 -8.50
N ARG A 133 -10.99 -18.15 -7.94
CA ARG A 133 -12.44 -18.42 -8.14
C ARG A 133 -12.85 -18.32 -9.60
N ARG A 134 -12.14 -17.53 -10.40
CA ARG A 134 -12.36 -17.35 -11.85
C ARG A 134 -11.50 -18.28 -12.71
N GLY A 135 -10.78 -19.23 -12.11
CA GLY A 135 -9.90 -20.16 -12.82
C GLY A 135 -8.59 -19.55 -13.32
N LEU A 136 -8.24 -18.36 -12.82
CA LEU A 136 -6.99 -17.67 -13.14
C LEU A 136 -5.89 -18.03 -12.13
N LYS A 137 -4.63 -17.93 -12.57
CA LYS A 137 -3.47 -18.14 -11.69
C LYS A 137 -3.31 -16.96 -10.72
N PRO A 138 -2.88 -17.21 -9.47
CA PRO A 138 -2.57 -16.14 -8.53
C PRO A 138 -1.38 -15.29 -9.01
N SER A 139 -1.38 -14.02 -8.64
CA SER A 139 -0.30 -13.07 -8.91
C SER A 139 0.93 -13.39 -8.08
N THR A 140 2.11 -13.29 -8.70
CA THR A 140 3.41 -13.43 -8.02
C THR A 140 3.74 -12.26 -7.11
N LEU A 141 3.14 -11.09 -7.34
CA LEU A 141 3.31 -9.91 -6.47
C LEU A 141 2.79 -10.18 -5.05
N SER A 142 1.70 -10.95 -4.93
CA SER A 142 1.14 -11.35 -3.63
C SER A 142 1.95 -12.42 -2.89
N LEU A 143 2.87 -13.14 -3.56
CA LEU A 143 3.75 -14.11 -2.88
C LEU A 143 4.84 -13.41 -2.06
N GLY A 144 5.24 -12.20 -2.45
CA GLY A 144 6.27 -11.41 -1.75
C GLY A 144 5.85 -11.01 -0.33
N SER A 145 4.55 -10.77 -0.10
CA SER A 145 4.03 -10.38 1.22
C SER A 145 4.02 -11.54 2.22
N THR A 146 4.02 -12.79 1.74
CA THR A 146 4.11 -13.99 2.61
C THR A 146 5.52 -14.20 3.16
N ILE A 147 6.56 -13.63 2.54
CA ILE A 147 7.97 -13.82 2.96
C ILE A 147 8.24 -13.11 4.30
N TYR A 148 7.58 -11.97 4.57
CA TYR A 148 7.74 -11.24 5.82
C TYR A 148 7.01 -11.89 7.01
N LYS A 149 6.04 -12.79 6.75
CA LYS A 149 5.34 -13.53 7.81
C LYS A 149 6.19 -14.59 8.52
N TYR A 150 7.36 -14.94 7.98
CA TYR A 150 8.24 -16.01 8.49
C TYR A 150 9.66 -15.56 8.84
N LYS A 151 9.91 -14.24 8.92
CA LYS A 151 11.13 -13.69 9.53
C LYS A 151 10.78 -12.86 10.76
N GLY A 152 10.27 -13.55 11.77
CA GLY A 152 10.20 -13.09 13.16
C GLY A 152 10.84 -14.16 14.04
#